data_AF-A0A0F2PBY9-F1
#
_entry.id   AF-A0A0F2PBY9-F1
#
_cell.length_a   1.000
_cell.length_b   1.000
_cell.length_c   1.000
_cell.angle_alpha   90.00
_cell.angle_beta   90.00
_cell.angle_gamma   90.00
#
_symmetry.space_group_name_H-M   'P 1'
#
loop_
_entity.id
_entity.type
_entity.pdbx_description
1 polymer ?
#
loop_
_entity_poly.entity_id
_entity_poly.type
_entity_poly.pdbx_seq_one_letter_code
_entity_poly.pdbx_strand_id
1 'polypeptide(L)'
;MAHARQGGVAILAITVILLIVTTIATLMVARVGLFEQKVVGTDVRSKEVYSVAIGGLEEGVNWIEDNAIGDIWDLTDADACGAGATADAPALEDTVLNTNAYERDVTYVAITCLDPDYDEAPLIIQVISEAKGAEGGDSHVSKTVYVEVMRGRQAGIGGSAPGGPMALNGPPIMTENCMSGNVSASAEVQPNGGIAIGTTSGTVGCLDHDKLDLGGGTKVALNPSSSLWNAIFGPHVTKADLKQLYMADRAKADADEGYQRRIIYVDSSTFDYHKSEGCANGQLSNFSWHCNEGSEDLPVVLFFESATDCPSINGGNTVYGLVYFEKTECDNNGMGNGTVYGTVAKAGDMTKLTGSFTIIGESLEFGGGGDEGQGSGPTGPDDPFEIIRFAEIPGSWADFQP
;
A
#
# COMPACT_ATOMS: atom_id res chain seq x y z
N MET A 1 -51.05 50.08 -79.29
CA MET A 1 -51.50 50.17 -77.87
C MET A 1 -51.58 48.82 -77.14
N ALA A 2 -51.00 47.72 -77.65
CA ALA A 2 -51.04 46.41 -76.95
C ALA A 2 -49.82 46.12 -76.04
N HIS A 3 -48.69 46.82 -76.22
CA HIS A 3 -47.47 46.58 -75.43
C HIS A 3 -47.51 47.14 -74.01
N ALA A 4 -48.34 48.16 -73.73
CA ALA A 4 -48.42 48.76 -72.38
C ALA A 4 -49.17 47.86 -71.36
N ARG A 5 -50.05 46.95 -71.82
CA ARG A 5 -50.79 46.03 -70.94
C ARG A 5 -49.98 44.82 -70.49
N GLN A 6 -48.96 44.42 -71.25
CA GLN A 6 -48.10 43.27 -70.91
C GLN A 6 -47.03 43.62 -69.88
N GLY A 7 -46.60 44.88 -69.80
CA GLY A 7 -45.61 45.34 -68.81
C GLY A 7 -46.11 45.27 -67.36
N GLY A 8 -47.41 45.55 -67.12
CA GLY A 8 -47.99 45.51 -65.78
C GLY A 8 -48.05 44.10 -65.17
N VAL A 9 -48.33 43.09 -66.00
CA VAL A 9 -48.36 41.67 -65.57
C VAL A 9 -46.95 41.17 -65.26
N ALA A 10 -45.95 41.57 -66.05
CA ALA A 10 -44.55 41.20 -65.82
C ALA A 10 -44.01 41.76 -64.49
N ILE A 11 -44.33 43.01 -64.16
CA ILE A 11 -43.92 43.63 -62.89
C ILE A 11 -44.56 42.91 -61.69
N LEU A 12 -45.86 42.59 -61.76
CA LEU A 12 -46.55 41.88 -60.67
C LEU A 12 -46.00 40.46 -60.48
N ALA A 13 -45.68 39.75 -61.57
CA ALA A 13 -45.05 38.43 -61.47
C ALA A 13 -43.66 38.50 -60.81
N ILE A 14 -42.84 39.49 -61.19
CA ILE A 14 -41.51 39.68 -60.60
C ILE A 14 -41.59 40.05 -59.12
N THR A 15 -42.52 40.93 -58.71
CA THR A 15 -42.66 41.30 -57.29
C THR A 15 -43.14 40.13 -56.45
N VAL A 16 -44.06 39.29 -56.96
CA VAL A 16 -44.51 38.08 -56.27
C VAL A 16 -43.35 37.09 -56.12
N ILE A 17 -42.55 36.87 -57.17
CA ILE A 17 -41.37 36.00 -57.10
C ILE A 17 -40.37 36.52 -56.06
N LEU A 18 -40.08 37.83 -56.06
CA LEU A 18 -39.18 38.44 -55.08
C LEU A 18 -39.70 38.32 -53.64
N LEU A 19 -41.00 38.48 -53.43
CA LEU A 19 -41.63 38.32 -52.12
C LEU A 19 -41.56 36.86 -51.65
N ILE A 20 -41.78 35.90 -52.54
CA ILE A 20 -41.63 34.47 -52.23
C ILE A 20 -40.17 34.15 -51.86
N VAL A 21 -39.21 34.62 -52.64
CA VAL A 21 -37.77 34.40 -52.36
C VAL A 21 -37.39 35.00 -51.01
N THR A 22 -37.84 36.22 -50.70
CA THR A 22 -37.57 36.88 -49.42
C THR A 22 -38.20 36.11 -48.25
N THR A 23 -39.42 35.59 -48.43
CA THR A 23 -40.13 34.81 -47.39
C THR A 23 -39.47 33.46 -47.13
N ILE A 24 -38.98 32.78 -48.18
CA ILE A 24 -38.21 31.54 -48.03
C ILE A 24 -36.89 31.82 -47.32
N ALA A 25 -36.21 32.91 -47.66
CA ALA A 25 -34.96 33.31 -47.02
C ALA A 25 -35.15 33.61 -45.52
N THR A 26 -36.19 34.35 -45.13
CA THR A 26 -36.46 34.63 -43.70
C THR A 26 -36.84 33.37 -42.92
N LEU A 27 -37.61 32.46 -43.53
CA LEU A 27 -37.95 31.17 -42.91
C LEU A 27 -36.70 30.30 -42.71
N MET A 28 -35.75 30.30 -43.66
CA MET A 28 -34.48 29.60 -43.50
C MET A 28 -33.66 30.16 -42.34
N VAL A 29 -33.55 31.49 -42.20
CA VAL A 29 -32.83 32.12 -41.08
C VAL A 29 -33.47 31.77 -39.73
N ALA A 30 -34.80 31.84 -39.64
CA ALA A 30 -35.52 31.46 -38.42
C ALA A 30 -35.30 29.98 -38.06
N ARG A 31 -35.29 29.10 -39.07
CA ARG A 31 -35.02 27.67 -38.88
C ARG A 31 -33.59 27.43 -38.40
N VAL A 32 -32.59 28.11 -38.97
CA VAL A 32 -31.19 28.04 -38.52
C VAL A 32 -31.07 28.49 -37.06
N GLY A 33 -31.68 29.62 -36.68
CA GLY A 33 -31.64 30.10 -35.29
C GLY A 33 -32.27 29.13 -34.28
N LEU A 34 -33.39 28.49 -34.64
CA LEU A 34 -34.00 27.46 -33.78
C LEU A 34 -33.13 26.20 -33.66
N PHE A 35 -32.46 25.80 -34.74
CA PHE A 35 -31.53 24.68 -34.69
C PHE A 35 -30.31 24.99 -33.82
N GLU A 36 -29.73 26.18 -33.95
CA GLU A 36 -28.61 26.61 -33.11
C GLU A 36 -29.00 26.64 -31.64
N GLN A 37 -30.17 27.18 -31.28
CA GLN A 37 -30.65 27.16 -29.89
C GLN A 37 -30.84 25.74 -29.36
N LYS A 38 -31.40 24.84 -30.16
CA LYS A 38 -31.55 23.43 -29.77
C LYS A 38 -30.20 22.76 -29.55
N VAL A 39 -29.24 22.98 -30.46
CA VAL A 39 -27.89 22.42 -30.37
C VAL A 39 -27.16 22.96 -29.13
N VAL A 40 -27.23 24.27 -28.88
CA VAL A 40 -26.63 24.90 -27.70
C VAL A 40 -27.28 24.39 -26.41
N GLY A 41 -28.61 24.25 -26.38
CA GLY A 41 -29.30 23.70 -25.21
C GLY A 41 -28.89 22.27 -24.88
N THR A 42 -28.74 21.41 -25.90
CA THR A 42 -28.22 20.05 -25.72
C THR A 42 -26.76 20.04 -25.27
N ASP A 43 -25.91 20.89 -25.84
CA ASP A 43 -24.48 21.00 -25.47
C ASP A 43 -24.31 21.44 -24.01
N VAL A 44 -25.05 22.46 -23.57
CA VAL A 44 -25.02 22.94 -22.17
C VAL A 44 -25.43 21.84 -21.20
N ARG A 45 -26.56 21.16 -21.46
CA ARG A 45 -27.04 20.07 -20.59
C ARG A 45 -26.08 18.89 -20.56
N SER A 46 -25.47 18.56 -21.70
CA SER A 46 -24.45 17.51 -21.76
C SER A 46 -23.23 17.85 -20.90
N LYS A 47 -22.82 19.14 -20.86
CA LYS A 47 -21.71 19.60 -20.02
C LYS A 47 -22.08 19.62 -18.53
N GLU A 48 -23.30 20.03 -18.20
CA GLU A 48 -23.82 20.01 -16.83
C GLU A 48 -23.81 18.58 -16.28
N VAL A 49 -24.45 17.64 -16.98
CA VAL A 49 -24.50 16.22 -16.55
C VAL A 49 -23.10 15.61 -16.46
N TYR A 50 -22.23 15.90 -17.42
CA TYR A 50 -20.84 15.45 -17.37
C TYR A 50 -20.11 15.99 -16.13
N SER A 51 -20.24 17.29 -15.82
CA SER A 51 -19.59 17.87 -14.63
C SER A 51 -20.09 17.27 -13.32
N VAL A 52 -21.38 16.91 -13.25
CA VAL A 52 -21.97 16.23 -12.10
C VAL A 52 -21.42 14.81 -11.96
N ALA A 53 -21.30 14.07 -13.07
CA ALA A 53 -20.72 12.73 -13.08
C ALA A 53 -19.25 12.76 -12.62
N ILE A 54 -18.48 13.80 -12.98
CA ILE A 54 -17.08 13.93 -12.52
C ILE A 54 -17.03 14.20 -11.02
N GLY A 55 -17.90 15.08 -10.52
CA GLY A 55 -17.99 15.34 -9.08
C GLY A 55 -18.38 14.09 -8.28
N GLY A 56 -19.28 13.26 -8.81
CA GLY A 56 -19.59 11.95 -8.22
C GLY A 56 -18.41 10.99 -8.25
N LEU A 57 -17.64 10.99 -9.35
CA LEU A 57 -16.43 10.16 -9.48
C LEU A 57 -15.36 10.53 -8.45
N GLU A 58 -15.07 11.83 -8.27
CA GLU A 58 -14.10 12.31 -7.27
C GLU A 58 -14.53 11.95 -5.85
N GLU A 59 -15.81 12.11 -5.53
CA GLU A 59 -16.38 11.72 -4.23
C GLU A 59 -16.30 10.20 -4.02
N GLY A 60 -16.52 9.42 -5.09
CA GLY A 60 -16.42 7.96 -5.07
C GLY A 60 -15.00 7.44 -4.85
N VAL A 61 -14.01 8.05 -5.53
CA VAL A 61 -12.60 7.70 -5.34
C VAL A 61 -12.17 7.98 -3.89
N ASN A 62 -12.52 9.14 -3.34
CA ASN A 62 -12.22 9.45 -1.93
C ASN A 62 -12.86 8.44 -0.97
N TRP A 63 -14.13 8.07 -1.23
CA TRP A 63 -14.83 7.10 -0.38
C TRP A 63 -14.17 5.72 -0.41
N ILE A 64 -13.77 5.22 -1.59
CA ILE A 64 -13.16 3.89 -1.69
C ILE A 64 -11.75 3.86 -1.07
N GLU A 65 -10.98 4.95 -1.16
CA GLU A 65 -9.68 5.07 -0.47
C GLU A 65 -9.83 4.93 1.06
N ASP A 66 -10.92 5.46 1.62
CA ASP A 66 -11.21 5.39 3.06
C ASP A 66 -11.82 4.04 3.51
N ASN A 67 -12.45 3.27 2.61
CA ASN A 67 -13.30 2.13 2.97
C ASN A 67 -12.91 0.78 2.34
N ALA A 68 -11.92 0.72 1.44
CA ALA A 68 -11.56 -0.47 0.64
C ALA A 68 -11.13 -1.74 1.42
N ILE A 69 -10.92 -1.67 2.75
CA ILE A 69 -10.43 -2.79 3.59
C ILE A 69 -11.54 -3.33 4.53
N GLY A 70 -12.81 -2.99 4.29
CA GLY A 70 -13.94 -3.40 5.13
C GLY A 70 -14.90 -4.41 4.47
N ASP A 71 -15.92 -4.83 5.23
CA ASP A 71 -17.08 -5.63 4.77
C ASP A 71 -18.03 -4.79 3.88
N ILE A 72 -17.49 -3.95 2.99
CA ILE A 72 -18.27 -3.10 2.08
C ILE A 72 -18.67 -3.83 0.79
N TRP A 73 -18.09 -5.00 0.54
CA TRP A 73 -18.22 -5.73 -0.70
C TRP A 73 -19.34 -6.76 -0.62
N ASP A 74 -20.28 -6.65 -1.56
CA ASP A 74 -21.26 -7.69 -1.87
C ASP A 74 -20.64 -8.72 -2.83
N LEU A 75 -20.49 -9.94 -2.32
CA LEU A 75 -19.92 -11.07 -3.04
C LEU A 75 -20.97 -11.89 -3.81
N THR A 76 -22.24 -11.47 -3.81
CA THR A 76 -23.36 -12.27 -4.36
C THR A 76 -23.17 -12.59 -5.85
N ASP A 77 -22.61 -11.64 -6.61
CA ASP A 77 -22.32 -11.78 -8.04
C ASP A 77 -20.83 -11.92 -8.34
N ALA A 78 -20.00 -12.07 -7.31
CA ALA A 78 -18.57 -12.19 -7.44
C ALA A 78 -18.14 -13.62 -7.78
N ASP A 79 -16.96 -13.75 -8.38
CA ASP A 79 -16.33 -15.05 -8.54
C ASP A 79 -15.76 -15.57 -7.21
N ALA A 80 -15.07 -16.72 -7.26
CA ALA A 80 -14.55 -17.38 -6.08
C ALA A 80 -13.47 -16.57 -5.31
N CYS A 81 -12.89 -15.54 -5.92
CA CYS A 81 -11.88 -14.68 -5.31
C CYS A 81 -12.39 -13.25 -5.04
N GLY A 82 -13.68 -12.99 -5.31
CA GLY A 82 -14.30 -11.69 -5.10
C GLY A 82 -14.19 -10.72 -6.29
N ALA A 83 -13.66 -11.13 -7.45
CA ALA A 83 -13.71 -10.29 -8.63
C ALA A 83 -15.16 -10.20 -9.16
N GLY A 84 -15.55 -9.02 -9.62
CA GLY A 84 -16.94 -8.71 -9.97
C GLY A 84 -17.82 -8.33 -8.78
N ALA A 85 -17.30 -8.41 -7.55
CA ALA A 85 -18.00 -7.92 -6.37
C ALA A 85 -18.29 -6.43 -6.49
N THR A 86 -19.46 -6.03 -6.00
CA THR A 86 -19.88 -4.63 -5.95
C THR A 86 -19.83 -4.09 -4.53
N ALA A 87 -19.55 -2.80 -4.34
CA ALA A 87 -19.67 -2.18 -3.02
C ALA A 87 -20.86 -1.21 -2.95
N ASP A 88 -21.56 -1.23 -1.82
CA ASP A 88 -22.69 -0.33 -1.56
C ASP A 88 -22.18 1.00 -0.98
N ALA A 89 -22.15 2.03 -1.84
CA ALA A 89 -21.86 3.39 -1.43
C ALA A 89 -23.05 3.99 -0.65
N PRO A 90 -22.80 4.97 0.25
CA PRO A 90 -23.84 5.87 0.71
C PRO A 90 -24.46 6.62 -0.47
N ALA A 91 -25.79 6.81 -0.45
CA ALA A 91 -26.47 7.63 -1.44
C ALA A 91 -25.92 9.07 -1.44
N LEU A 92 -25.63 9.58 -2.63
CA LEU A 92 -25.15 10.94 -2.81
C LEU A 92 -26.34 11.90 -2.96
N GLU A 93 -26.23 13.09 -2.35
CA GLU A 93 -27.24 14.14 -2.52
C GLU A 93 -27.24 14.68 -3.96
N ASP A 94 -28.42 15.10 -4.42
CA ASP A 94 -28.59 15.70 -5.75
C ASP A 94 -27.77 16.97 -5.91
N THR A 95 -27.18 17.14 -7.10
CA THR A 95 -26.46 18.36 -7.45
C THR A 95 -27.34 19.29 -8.28
N VAL A 96 -27.53 20.51 -7.80
CA VAL A 96 -28.28 21.55 -8.52
C VAL A 96 -27.32 22.41 -9.33
N LEU A 97 -27.45 22.38 -10.66
CA LEU A 97 -26.75 23.29 -11.56
C LEU A 97 -27.76 24.13 -12.34
N ASN A 98 -27.63 25.45 -12.20
CA ASN A 98 -28.56 26.42 -12.79
C ASN A 98 -30.02 26.18 -12.35
N THR A 99 -30.90 25.81 -13.28
CA THR A 99 -32.33 25.55 -13.03
C THR A 99 -32.66 24.05 -12.98
N ASN A 100 -31.66 23.19 -13.17
CA ASN A 100 -31.82 21.74 -13.24
C ASN A 100 -31.19 21.08 -12.00
N ALA A 101 -31.76 19.94 -11.60
CA ALA A 101 -31.18 19.06 -10.60
C ALA A 101 -30.75 17.75 -11.26
N TYR A 102 -29.67 17.17 -10.74
CA TYR A 102 -29.08 15.96 -11.25
C TYR A 102 -28.87 14.96 -10.11
N GLU A 103 -29.45 13.79 -10.28
CA GLU A 103 -29.23 12.62 -9.44
C GLU A 103 -27.84 12.06 -9.73
N ARG A 104 -27.18 11.55 -8.69
CA ARG A 104 -25.85 10.94 -8.74
C ARG A 104 -25.90 9.54 -8.18
N ASP A 105 -25.34 8.61 -8.92
CA ASP A 105 -25.12 7.25 -8.46
C ASP A 105 -23.66 6.89 -8.64
N VAL A 106 -23.08 6.19 -7.65
CA VAL A 106 -21.70 5.71 -7.70
C VAL A 106 -21.69 4.24 -7.38
N THR A 107 -21.15 3.45 -8.30
CA THR A 107 -20.99 2.00 -8.17
C THR A 107 -19.52 1.66 -8.18
N TYR A 108 -19.12 0.70 -7.34
CA TYR A 108 -17.77 0.15 -7.33
C TYR A 108 -17.83 -1.27 -7.81
N VAL A 109 -16.87 -1.66 -8.65
CA VAL A 109 -16.70 -3.03 -9.11
C VAL A 109 -15.25 -3.44 -8.88
N ALA A 110 -15.04 -4.52 -8.14
CA ALA A 110 -13.73 -5.14 -8.07
C ALA A 110 -13.41 -5.77 -9.43
N ILE A 111 -12.38 -5.28 -10.12
CA ILE A 111 -11.98 -5.83 -11.42
C ILE A 111 -11.09 -7.05 -11.22
N THR A 112 -10.26 -7.02 -10.18
CA THR A 112 -9.42 -8.14 -9.75
C THR A 112 -9.92 -8.70 -8.42
N CYS A 113 -9.34 -9.80 -7.97
CA CYS A 113 -9.70 -10.44 -6.70
C CYS A 113 -9.64 -9.46 -5.51
N LEU A 114 -10.66 -9.52 -4.65
CA LEU A 114 -10.76 -8.71 -3.43
C LEU A 114 -9.99 -9.28 -2.27
N ASP A 115 -9.87 -10.60 -2.27
CA ASP A 115 -8.99 -11.28 -1.34
C ASP A 115 -7.58 -10.77 -1.61
N PRO A 116 -6.95 -10.09 -0.64
CA PRO A 116 -5.56 -9.80 -0.80
C PRO A 116 -4.88 -11.11 -1.18
N ASP A 117 -5.09 -12.24 -0.48
CA ASP A 117 -4.35 -13.53 -0.46
C ASP A 117 -4.22 -14.25 -1.83
N TYR A 118 -4.85 -13.70 -2.87
CA TYR A 118 -4.62 -14.07 -4.27
C TYR A 118 -3.36 -13.42 -4.86
N ASP A 119 -2.56 -14.21 -5.60
CA ASP A 119 -1.33 -13.79 -6.31
C ASP A 119 -1.52 -12.64 -7.35
N GLU A 120 -2.71 -12.04 -7.45
CA GLU A 120 -3.10 -10.99 -8.40
C GLU A 120 -3.12 -9.59 -7.78
N ALA A 121 -2.18 -9.27 -6.86
CA ALA A 121 -1.88 -7.88 -6.54
C ALA A 121 -1.38 -7.16 -7.82
N PRO A 122 -1.82 -5.92 -8.11
CA PRO A 122 -2.58 -5.02 -7.24
C PRO A 122 -4.11 -5.20 -7.37
N LEU A 123 -4.84 -4.90 -6.29
CA LEU A 123 -6.31 -4.81 -6.34
C LEU A 123 -6.71 -3.63 -7.22
N ILE A 124 -7.40 -3.90 -8.33
CA ILE A 124 -7.96 -2.89 -9.22
C ILE A 124 -9.46 -2.79 -8.95
N ILE A 125 -9.91 -1.58 -8.64
CA ILE A 125 -11.32 -1.27 -8.44
C ILE A 125 -11.72 -0.26 -9.51
N GLN A 126 -12.83 -0.54 -10.20
CA GLN A 126 -13.46 0.40 -11.08
C GLN A 126 -14.51 1.19 -10.31
N VAL A 127 -14.32 2.51 -10.25
CA VAL A 127 -15.30 3.46 -9.70
C VAL A 127 -16.09 4.01 -10.88
N ILE A 128 -17.40 3.78 -10.87
CA ILE A 128 -18.32 4.22 -11.91
C ILE A 128 -19.24 5.28 -11.31
N SER A 129 -19.34 6.45 -11.95
CA SER A 129 -20.31 7.47 -11.57
C SER A 129 -21.28 7.74 -12.72
N GLU A 130 -22.57 7.60 -12.42
CA GLU A 130 -23.67 7.99 -13.31
C GLU A 130 -24.32 9.27 -12.78
N ALA A 131 -24.50 10.24 -13.68
CA ALA A 131 -25.33 11.41 -13.43
C ALA A 131 -26.53 11.41 -14.37
N LYS A 132 -27.71 11.75 -13.85
CA LYS A 132 -28.96 11.77 -14.61
C LYS A 132 -29.81 12.96 -14.22
N GLY A 133 -30.55 13.53 -15.16
CA GLY A 133 -31.54 14.56 -14.84
C GLY A 133 -32.58 14.04 -13.84
N ALA A 134 -32.76 14.76 -12.72
CA ALA A 134 -33.62 14.34 -11.61
C ALA A 134 -35.09 14.13 -12.00
N GLU A 135 -35.82 13.30 -11.25
CA GLU A 135 -37.23 13.03 -11.47
C GLU A 135 -38.07 14.33 -11.60
N GLY A 136 -38.83 14.45 -12.70
CA GLY A 136 -39.60 15.64 -13.05
C GLY A 136 -38.88 16.65 -13.97
N GLY A 137 -37.60 16.42 -14.25
CA GLY A 137 -36.79 17.13 -15.25
C GLY A 137 -36.55 16.32 -16.54
N ASP A 138 -35.41 16.58 -17.21
CA ASP A 138 -34.98 15.90 -18.43
C ASP A 138 -34.28 14.57 -18.13
N SER A 139 -35.02 13.57 -17.63
CA SER A 139 -34.51 12.24 -17.24
C SER A 139 -33.91 11.41 -18.39
N HIS A 140 -33.97 11.92 -19.62
CA HIS A 140 -33.33 11.35 -20.80
C HIS A 140 -31.88 11.83 -21.00
N VAL A 141 -31.41 12.78 -20.19
CA VAL A 141 -30.01 13.22 -20.21
C VAL A 141 -29.29 12.52 -19.08
N SER A 142 -28.43 11.57 -19.44
CA SER A 142 -27.53 10.88 -18.51
C SER A 142 -26.11 10.83 -19.07
N LYS A 143 -25.13 10.74 -18.16
CA LYS A 143 -23.74 10.47 -18.47
C LYS A 143 -23.17 9.51 -17.43
N THR A 144 -22.38 8.57 -17.90
CA THR A 144 -21.65 7.62 -17.06
C THR A 144 -20.17 7.77 -17.35
N VAL A 145 -19.39 7.97 -16.31
CA VAL A 145 -17.92 8.04 -16.35
C VAL A 145 -17.35 7.04 -15.38
N TYR A 146 -16.14 6.55 -15.64
CA TYR A 146 -15.45 5.68 -14.69
C TYR A 146 -13.95 5.95 -14.66
N VAL A 147 -13.33 5.54 -13.55
CA VAL A 147 -11.88 5.48 -13.36
C VAL A 147 -11.52 4.18 -12.67
N GLU A 148 -10.38 3.62 -13.02
CA GLU A 148 -9.83 2.47 -12.32
C GLU A 148 -8.77 2.95 -11.32
N VAL A 149 -8.95 2.57 -10.06
CA VAL A 149 -8.00 2.83 -8.98
C VAL A 149 -7.29 1.54 -8.62
N MET A 150 -5.97 1.62 -8.53
CA MET A 150 -5.09 0.50 -8.24
C MET A 150 -4.57 0.61 -6.82
N ARG A 151 -4.75 -0.45 -6.03
CA ARG A 151 -4.26 -0.57 -4.66
C ARG A 151 -2.99 -1.41 -4.63
N GLY A 152 -1.85 -0.75 -4.45
CA GLY A 152 -0.54 -1.32 -4.15
C GLY A 152 -0.25 -1.34 -2.65
N ARG A 153 0.99 -1.66 -2.27
CA ARG A 153 1.33 -2.26 -0.97
C ARG A 153 2.85 -1.89 -0.68
N GLN A 154 3.27 -1.42 0.53
CA GLN A 154 4.59 -0.76 0.84
C GLN A 154 5.12 -0.95 2.30
N ALA A 155 6.36 -1.35 2.59
CA ALA A 155 6.84 -1.48 3.99
C ALA A 155 7.10 -0.18 4.81
N GLY A 156 6.96 -0.25 6.14
CA GLY A 156 6.97 0.86 7.12
C GLY A 156 8.31 1.26 7.78
N ILE A 157 9.40 0.52 7.59
CA ILE A 157 10.76 1.02 7.80
C ILE A 157 11.54 0.67 6.54
N GLY A 158 11.76 1.66 5.69
CA GLY A 158 12.35 1.45 4.38
C GLY A 158 11.96 2.60 3.48
N GLY A 159 12.71 3.70 3.57
CA GLY A 159 12.61 4.78 2.61
C GLY A 159 13.24 4.33 1.28
N SER A 160 12.58 3.47 0.53
CA SER A 160 12.77 3.41 -0.92
C SER A 160 11.78 4.37 -1.56
N ALA A 161 12.27 5.10 -2.58
CA ALA A 161 11.43 5.86 -3.49
C ALA A 161 10.33 4.94 -4.07
N PRO A 162 9.21 5.50 -4.55
CA PRO A 162 8.16 4.71 -5.20
C PRO A 162 8.78 3.76 -6.24
N GLY A 163 8.60 2.44 -6.05
CA GLY A 163 9.11 1.39 -6.94
C GLY A 163 10.49 0.79 -6.60
N GLY A 164 11.11 1.11 -5.45
CA GLY A 164 12.30 0.39 -4.98
C GLY A 164 11.95 -0.83 -4.10
N PRO A 165 12.87 -1.81 -3.95
CA PRO A 165 12.64 -2.97 -3.10
C PRO A 165 12.34 -2.57 -1.65
N MET A 166 11.53 -3.38 -0.97
CA MET A 166 11.23 -3.21 0.46
C MET A 166 12.45 -3.60 1.28
N ALA A 167 13.33 -2.63 1.53
CA ALA A 167 14.50 -2.86 2.36
C ALA A 167 14.31 -2.25 3.76
N LEU A 168 14.42 -3.08 4.80
CA LEU A 168 14.50 -2.63 6.18
C LEU A 168 15.84 -1.92 6.38
N ASN A 169 15.80 -0.59 6.30
CA ASN A 169 16.96 0.27 6.53
C ASN A 169 16.92 0.83 7.97
N GLY A 170 16.98 -0.09 8.93
CA GLY A 170 17.06 0.23 10.36
C GLY A 170 18.49 0.49 10.80
N PRO A 171 18.71 1.25 11.89
CA PRO A 171 20.04 1.33 12.48
C PRO A 171 20.47 -0.05 13.02
N PRO A 172 21.78 -0.34 13.03
CA PRO A 172 22.33 -1.62 13.52
C PRO A 172 21.77 -2.06 14.88
N ILE A 173 21.56 -1.11 15.79
CA ILE A 173 20.92 -1.38 17.07
C ILE A 173 19.63 -0.58 17.18
N MET A 174 18.54 -1.27 17.50
CA MET A 174 17.25 -0.68 17.83
C MET A 174 16.80 -1.10 19.23
N THR A 175 16.34 -0.15 20.03
CA THR A 175 15.70 -0.42 21.32
C THR A 175 14.39 0.34 21.39
N GLU A 176 13.38 -0.21 22.07
CA GLU A 176 12.12 0.50 22.21
C GLU A 176 12.27 1.70 23.14
N ASN A 177 12.88 1.50 24.31
CA ASN A 177 13.01 2.53 25.34
C ASN A 177 14.46 3.02 25.40
N CYS A 178 15.20 2.65 26.44
CA CYS A 178 16.54 3.16 26.69
C CYS A 178 17.60 2.07 26.60
N MET A 179 18.84 2.48 26.34
CA MET A 179 20.02 1.61 26.44
C MET A 179 20.82 2.09 27.63
N SER A 180 20.82 1.31 28.71
CA SER A 180 21.43 1.71 29.98
C SER A 180 22.14 0.53 30.64
N GLY A 181 22.87 0.76 31.73
CA GLY A 181 23.48 -0.32 32.51
C GLY A 181 24.85 -0.77 32.00
N ASN A 182 25.22 -2.03 32.28
CA ASN A 182 26.55 -2.57 31.94
C ASN A 182 26.58 -2.98 30.45
N VAL A 183 26.54 -1.99 29.56
CA VAL A 183 27.04 -2.16 28.20
C VAL A 183 28.54 -2.35 28.34
N SER A 184 29.08 -3.54 28.09
CA SER A 184 30.47 -3.87 28.45
C SER A 184 31.03 -4.88 27.49
N ALA A 185 31.70 -4.39 26.45
CA ALA A 185 32.38 -5.23 25.49
C ALA A 185 33.29 -4.45 24.55
N SER A 186 34.25 -5.17 23.96
CA SER A 186 34.85 -4.83 22.67
C SER A 186 33.83 -5.03 21.55
N ALA A 187 32.68 -4.35 21.65
CA ALA A 187 31.60 -4.44 20.69
C ALA A 187 31.76 -3.34 19.64
N GLU A 188 31.72 -3.75 18.38
CA GLU A 188 31.89 -2.88 17.22
C GLU A 188 30.56 -2.77 16.49
N VAL A 189 30.10 -1.54 16.27
CA VAL A 189 28.89 -1.23 15.53
C VAL A 189 29.28 -0.41 14.31
N GLN A 190 29.10 -0.99 13.13
CA GLN A 190 29.38 -0.31 11.85
C GLN A 190 28.04 0.10 11.22
N PRO A 191 27.66 1.39 11.20
CA PRO A 191 26.39 1.82 10.63
C PRO A 191 26.39 1.77 9.10
N ASN A 192 25.23 1.46 8.50
CA ASN A 192 24.98 1.69 7.07
C ASN A 192 24.64 3.16 6.78
N GLY A 193 25.52 4.05 7.22
CA GLY A 193 25.33 5.50 7.17
C GLY A 193 24.51 6.08 8.33
N GLY A 194 24.93 7.25 8.80
CA GLY A 194 24.17 8.12 9.71
C GLY A 194 23.99 7.60 11.14
N ILE A 195 23.13 6.59 11.33
CA ILE A 195 22.58 6.19 12.63
C ILE A 195 23.10 4.79 13.00
N ALA A 196 23.82 4.69 14.12
CA ALA A 196 24.27 3.42 14.70
C ALA A 196 23.26 2.85 15.71
N ILE A 197 22.58 3.72 16.47
CA ILE A 197 21.61 3.32 17.51
C ILE A 197 20.33 4.14 17.38
N GLY A 198 19.20 3.46 17.25
CA GLY A 198 17.85 4.05 17.24
C GLY A 198 17.06 3.69 18.50
N THR A 199 16.27 4.64 19.01
CA THR A 199 15.20 4.35 19.96
C THR A 199 13.84 4.75 19.43
N THR A 200 12.81 3.91 19.57
CA THR A 200 11.47 4.22 19.03
C THR A 200 10.57 4.96 20.01
N SER A 201 10.77 4.81 21.32
CA SER A 201 9.97 5.44 22.38
C SER A 201 10.80 6.13 23.46
N GLY A 202 12.12 5.94 23.46
CA GLY A 202 13.06 6.61 24.37
C GLY A 202 13.58 7.95 23.87
N THR A 203 14.62 8.44 24.54
CA THR A 203 15.31 9.69 24.17
C THR A 203 16.78 9.42 23.86
N VAL A 204 17.38 10.26 23.02
CA VAL A 204 18.82 10.17 22.70
C VAL A 204 19.70 10.23 23.96
N GLY A 205 19.26 10.94 24.99
CA GLY A 205 19.98 11.08 26.26
C GLY A 205 20.08 9.78 27.06
N CYS A 206 19.13 8.85 26.87
CA CYS A 206 19.12 7.57 27.57
C CYS A 206 19.74 6.41 26.78
N LEU A 207 20.42 6.72 25.68
CA LEU A 207 21.24 5.75 24.93
C LEU A 207 22.70 5.87 25.38
N ASP A 208 23.07 5.04 26.35
CA ASP A 208 24.45 4.88 26.83
C ASP A 208 25.24 4.05 25.82
N HIS A 209 26.24 4.68 25.22
CA HIS A 209 27.12 4.08 24.21
C HIS A 209 28.58 4.19 24.60
N ASP A 210 28.90 4.62 25.84
CA ASP A 210 30.26 4.99 26.24
C ASP A 210 31.28 3.85 26.12
N LYS A 211 30.79 2.62 25.94
CA LYS A 211 31.56 1.38 25.78
C LYS A 211 31.28 0.64 24.47
N LEU A 212 30.60 1.28 23.52
CA LEU A 212 30.39 0.77 22.15
C LEU A 212 31.17 1.64 21.18
N ASP A 213 31.91 1.03 20.26
CA ASP A 213 32.41 1.76 19.10
C ASP A 213 31.27 1.88 18.08
N LEU A 214 30.84 3.10 17.80
CA LEU A 214 29.74 3.38 16.87
C LEU A 214 30.21 3.47 15.41
N GLY A 215 31.50 3.25 15.11
CA GLY A 215 31.99 3.22 13.73
C GLY A 215 31.75 4.54 12.97
N GLY A 216 31.69 5.66 13.69
CA GLY A 216 31.34 6.98 13.14
C GLY A 216 29.84 7.29 13.05
N GLY A 217 28.97 6.39 13.50
CA GLY A 217 27.52 6.58 13.54
C GLY A 217 27.03 7.41 14.72
N THR A 218 25.78 7.87 14.61
CA THR A 218 25.11 8.67 15.63
C THR A 218 23.97 7.90 16.30
N LYS A 219 23.48 8.43 17.42
CA LYS A 219 22.29 7.92 18.11
C LYS A 219 21.10 8.84 17.89
N VAL A 220 19.93 8.27 17.61
CA VAL A 220 18.72 9.02 17.23
C VAL A 220 17.50 8.44 17.94
N ALA A 221 16.60 9.34 18.36
CA ALA A 221 15.23 8.97 18.68
C ALA A 221 14.43 8.98 17.37
N LEU A 222 13.94 7.81 16.97
CA LEU A 222 13.21 7.58 15.75
C LEU A 222 11.83 8.24 15.85
N ASN A 223 11.35 8.77 14.73
CA ASN A 223 10.10 9.52 14.63
C ASN A 223 9.32 8.98 13.42
N PRO A 224 8.02 8.64 13.55
CA PRO A 224 7.16 8.74 14.75
C PRO A 224 7.59 7.82 15.88
N SER A 225 7.29 8.23 17.11
CA SER A 225 7.46 7.36 18.27
C SER A 225 6.39 6.28 18.26
N SER A 226 6.79 5.02 18.25
CA SER A 226 5.89 3.86 18.25
C SER A 226 6.50 2.70 19.04
N SER A 227 5.72 1.65 19.29
CA SER A 227 6.29 0.41 19.80
C SER A 227 7.31 -0.12 18.81
N LEU A 228 8.36 -0.77 19.31
CA LEU A 228 9.40 -1.32 18.42
C LEU A 228 8.82 -2.35 17.45
N TRP A 229 7.82 -3.11 17.90
CA TRP A 229 7.05 -4.01 17.06
C TRP A 229 6.38 -3.28 15.89
N ASN A 230 5.61 -2.23 16.17
CA ASN A 230 4.91 -1.49 15.11
C ASN A 230 5.88 -0.76 14.18
N ALA A 231 7.04 -0.35 14.70
CA ALA A 231 8.08 0.24 13.89
C ALA A 231 8.59 -0.80 12.87
N ILE A 232 9.00 -1.98 13.33
CA ILE A 232 9.65 -2.99 12.48
C ILE A 232 8.66 -3.75 11.59
N PHE A 233 7.59 -4.26 12.19
CA PHE A 233 6.64 -5.14 11.52
C PHE A 233 5.42 -4.38 10.98
N GLY A 234 5.10 -3.21 11.53
CA GLY A 234 3.88 -2.49 11.21
C GLY A 234 2.73 -2.80 12.17
N PRO A 235 1.67 -1.98 12.19
CA PRO A 235 0.60 -2.06 13.18
C PRO A 235 -0.38 -3.23 12.97
N HIS A 236 -0.37 -3.86 11.79
CA HIS A 236 -1.32 -4.91 11.41
C HIS A 236 -0.77 -6.33 11.55
N VAL A 237 0.54 -6.46 11.78
CA VAL A 237 1.21 -7.74 11.92
C VAL A 237 1.08 -8.20 13.34
N THR A 238 0.46 -9.35 13.55
CA THR A 238 0.41 -9.98 14.87
C THR A 238 1.55 -11.00 15.00
N LYS A 239 1.86 -11.35 16.25
CA LYS A 239 2.83 -12.43 16.54
C LYS A 239 2.33 -13.79 16.02
N ALA A 240 1.01 -13.97 15.99
CA ALA A 240 0.40 -15.17 15.45
C ALA A 240 0.68 -15.28 13.94
N ASP A 241 0.61 -14.16 13.21
CA ASP A 241 0.91 -14.11 11.77
C ASP A 241 2.38 -14.44 11.52
N LEU A 242 3.31 -13.80 12.26
CA LEU A 242 4.75 -14.09 12.14
C LEU A 242 5.06 -15.57 12.44
N LYS A 243 4.39 -16.15 13.45
CA LYS A 243 4.51 -17.57 13.77
C LYS A 243 3.92 -18.46 12.68
N GLN A 244 2.78 -18.10 12.09
CA GLN A 244 2.17 -18.84 11.00
C GLN A 244 3.08 -18.86 9.77
N LEU A 245 3.67 -17.71 9.41
CA LEU A 245 4.66 -17.60 8.33
C LEU A 245 5.89 -18.45 8.60
N TYR A 246 6.41 -18.44 9.83
CA TYR A 246 7.49 -19.33 10.23
C TYR A 246 7.13 -20.81 10.02
N MET A 247 5.93 -21.24 10.44
CA MET A 247 5.50 -22.63 10.28
C MET A 247 5.36 -23.02 8.80
N ALA A 248 4.91 -22.08 7.95
CA ALA A 248 4.84 -22.29 6.51
C ALA A 248 6.24 -22.39 5.88
N ASP A 249 7.16 -21.48 6.22
CA ASP A 249 8.56 -21.51 5.77
C ASP A 249 9.27 -22.78 6.23
N ARG A 250 9.02 -23.22 7.46
CA ARG A 250 9.53 -24.48 7.97
C ARG A 250 9.01 -25.67 7.18
N ALA A 251 7.71 -25.73 6.91
CA ALA A 251 7.14 -26.82 6.13
C ALA A 251 7.75 -26.92 4.72
N LYS A 252 8.14 -25.78 4.12
CA LYS A 252 8.89 -25.73 2.87
C LYS A 252 10.33 -26.22 3.03
N ALA A 253 11.04 -25.77 4.07
CA ALA A 253 12.38 -26.25 4.40
C ALA A 253 12.43 -27.77 4.66
N ASP A 254 11.42 -28.32 5.34
CA ASP A 254 11.31 -29.76 5.58
C ASP A 254 10.99 -30.55 4.28
N ALA A 255 10.41 -29.90 3.27
CA ALA A 255 10.07 -30.50 1.97
C ALA A 255 11.18 -30.35 0.90
N ASP A 256 12.02 -29.33 1.02
CA ASP A 256 13.11 -29.01 0.11
C ASP A 256 14.37 -28.62 0.89
N GLU A 257 15.38 -29.49 0.87
CA GLU A 257 16.67 -29.28 1.54
C GLU A 257 17.40 -28.02 1.05
N GLY A 258 17.03 -27.47 -0.12
CA GLY A 258 17.58 -26.23 -0.65
C GLY A 258 16.86 -24.96 -0.19
N TYR A 259 15.70 -25.06 0.46
CA TYR A 259 14.91 -23.90 0.87
C TYR A 259 15.49 -23.25 2.13
N GLN A 260 15.85 -21.97 2.03
CA GLN A 260 16.28 -21.17 3.17
C GLN A 260 15.08 -20.51 3.85
N ARG A 261 14.96 -20.70 5.17
CA ARG A 261 13.90 -20.09 5.99
C ARG A 261 14.13 -18.59 6.05
N ARG A 262 13.09 -17.78 5.85
CA ARG A 262 13.16 -16.30 5.96
C ARG A 262 12.83 -15.82 7.35
N ILE A 263 12.00 -16.57 8.07
CA ILE A 263 11.65 -16.30 9.46
C ILE A 263 12.11 -17.49 10.29
N ILE A 264 12.62 -17.20 11.48
CA ILE A 264 12.98 -18.17 12.51
C ILE A 264 12.31 -17.71 13.80
N TYR A 265 11.20 -18.35 14.14
CA TYR A 265 10.43 -18.03 15.35
C TYR A 265 10.86 -18.98 16.47
N VAL A 266 11.31 -18.43 17.59
CA VAL A 266 11.76 -19.17 18.76
C VAL A 266 10.82 -18.87 19.93
N ASP A 267 10.09 -19.91 20.34
CA ASP A 267 9.16 -19.90 21.45
C ASP A 267 9.11 -21.25 22.17
N SER A 268 8.22 -21.38 23.16
CA SER A 268 8.05 -22.64 23.90
C SER A 268 7.68 -23.85 23.03
N SER A 269 6.99 -23.63 21.90
CA SER A 269 6.53 -24.71 21.00
C SER A 269 7.56 -25.12 19.95
N THR A 270 8.51 -24.25 19.65
CA THR A 270 9.54 -24.42 18.60
C THR A 270 10.93 -24.66 19.17
N PHE A 271 11.14 -24.39 20.46
CA PHE A 271 12.43 -24.53 21.11
C PHE A 271 13.05 -25.93 21.01
N ASP A 272 12.27 -26.99 21.25
CA ASP A 272 12.78 -28.36 21.17
C ASP A 272 13.20 -28.73 19.74
N TYR A 273 12.54 -28.15 18.73
CA TYR A 273 12.94 -28.30 17.33
C TYR A 273 14.30 -27.62 17.08
N HIS A 274 14.46 -26.34 17.43
CA HIS A 274 15.74 -25.63 17.29
C HIS A 274 16.87 -26.28 18.10
N LYS A 275 16.54 -26.89 19.23
CA LYS A 275 17.49 -27.69 20.02
C LYS A 275 17.89 -28.98 19.31
N SER A 276 16.96 -29.64 18.63
CA SER A 276 17.25 -30.84 17.84
C SER A 276 18.11 -30.55 16.60
N GLU A 277 18.00 -29.34 16.05
CA GLU A 277 18.89 -28.84 14.98
C GLU A 277 20.28 -28.43 15.50
N GLY A 278 20.46 -28.39 16.83
CA GLY A 278 21.69 -27.92 17.46
C GLY A 278 21.81 -26.39 17.54
N CYS A 279 20.79 -25.65 17.09
CA CYS A 279 20.77 -24.19 17.13
C CYS A 279 20.53 -23.63 18.53
N ALA A 280 19.76 -24.32 19.37
CA ALA A 280 19.53 -23.92 20.75
C ALA A 280 20.20 -24.87 21.75
N ASN A 281 21.05 -24.35 22.64
CA ASN A 281 21.67 -25.15 23.70
C ASN A 281 21.31 -24.61 25.09
N GLY A 282 20.56 -25.40 25.87
CA GLY A 282 20.13 -25.06 27.22
C GLY A 282 18.65 -25.35 27.48
N GLN A 283 18.04 -24.46 28.26
CA GLN A 283 16.61 -24.45 28.58
C GLN A 283 15.97 -23.18 28.02
N LEU A 284 14.66 -23.18 27.73
CA LEU A 284 13.94 -22.04 27.14
C LEU A 284 14.21 -20.69 27.84
N SER A 285 14.34 -20.73 29.17
CA SER A 285 14.58 -19.54 30.00
C SER A 285 16.05 -19.15 30.15
N ASN A 286 16.99 -19.91 29.59
CA ASN A 286 18.43 -19.64 29.61
C ASN A 286 19.13 -20.59 28.64
N PHE A 287 19.33 -20.13 27.40
CA PHE A 287 20.02 -20.88 26.37
C PHE A 287 20.92 -19.98 25.54
N SER A 288 21.80 -20.61 24.77
CA SER A 288 22.61 -19.95 23.75
C SER A 288 22.20 -20.39 22.34
N TRP A 289 22.17 -19.42 21.42
CA TRP A 289 21.96 -19.67 19.99
C TRP A 289 23.30 -19.97 19.30
N HIS A 290 23.35 -21.04 18.50
CA HIS A 290 24.58 -21.61 17.94
C HIS A 290 24.59 -21.75 16.41
N CYS A 291 23.51 -21.38 15.72
CA CYS A 291 23.43 -21.50 14.28
C CYS A 291 23.77 -20.19 13.58
N ASN A 292 24.39 -20.32 12.39
CA ASN A 292 24.45 -19.25 11.42
C ASN A 292 23.09 -19.17 10.73
N GLU A 293 22.59 -17.96 10.52
CA GLU A 293 21.28 -17.77 9.92
C GLU A 293 21.32 -16.76 8.78
N GLY A 294 20.58 -17.04 7.72
CA GLY A 294 20.53 -16.21 6.52
C GLY A 294 21.83 -16.15 5.72
N SER A 295 21.78 -15.35 4.67
CA SER A 295 22.92 -14.96 3.83
C SER A 295 22.75 -13.53 3.35
N GLU A 296 23.78 -12.97 2.71
CA GLU A 296 23.73 -11.61 2.11
C GLU A 296 22.56 -11.46 1.13
N ASP A 297 22.29 -12.49 0.32
CA ASP A 297 21.21 -12.49 -0.68
C ASP A 297 19.84 -12.87 -0.08
N LEU A 298 19.82 -13.50 1.11
CA LEU A 298 18.61 -14.03 1.75
C LEU A 298 18.67 -13.76 3.27
N PRO A 299 18.41 -12.52 3.71
CA PRO A 299 18.40 -12.20 5.13
C PRO A 299 17.20 -12.82 5.84
N VAL A 300 17.34 -13.02 7.16
CA VAL A 300 16.32 -13.68 7.99
C VAL A 300 15.81 -12.81 9.13
N VAL A 301 14.60 -13.10 9.59
CA VAL A 301 14.06 -12.59 10.85
C VAL A 301 14.23 -13.66 11.91
N LEU A 302 15.21 -13.50 12.80
CA LEU A 302 15.39 -14.31 13.99
C LEU A 302 14.64 -13.68 15.16
N PHE A 303 13.48 -14.24 15.49
CA PHE A 303 12.56 -13.71 16.49
C PHE A 303 12.56 -14.56 17.76
N PHE A 304 12.89 -13.95 18.90
CA PHE A 304 12.83 -14.55 20.23
C PHE A 304 11.60 -14.03 20.99
N GLU A 305 10.59 -14.89 21.16
CA GLU A 305 9.34 -14.55 21.85
C GLU A 305 9.58 -14.24 23.33
N SER A 306 8.69 -13.47 23.97
CA SER A 306 8.76 -13.07 25.38
C SER A 306 8.86 -14.24 26.39
N ALA A 307 8.38 -15.43 26.01
CA ALA A 307 8.53 -16.66 26.80
C ALA A 307 9.96 -17.20 26.82
N THR A 308 10.74 -16.88 25.79
CA THR A 308 12.18 -17.12 25.73
C THR A 308 12.88 -16.01 26.49
N ASP A 309 13.94 -16.32 27.22
CA ASP A 309 14.77 -15.24 27.80
C ASP A 309 15.51 -14.48 26.68
N CYS A 310 16.49 -13.63 26.97
CA CYS A 310 17.34 -13.05 25.92
C CYS A 310 18.58 -13.91 25.74
N PRO A 311 18.55 -14.92 24.83
CA PRO A 311 19.66 -15.82 24.67
C PRO A 311 20.90 -15.09 24.16
N SER A 312 22.06 -15.53 24.63
CA SER A 312 23.33 -15.15 24.01
C SER A 312 23.43 -15.82 22.65
N ILE A 313 23.73 -15.07 21.60
CA ILE A 313 24.19 -15.64 20.33
C ILE A 313 25.66 -16.01 20.54
N ASN A 314 26.04 -17.29 20.53
CA ASN A 314 27.37 -17.71 20.98
C ASN A 314 28.00 -18.72 20.01
N GLY A 315 29.32 -18.71 19.91
CA GLY A 315 30.08 -19.63 19.06
C GLY A 315 30.70 -18.98 17.83
N GLY A 316 30.73 -17.65 17.74
CA GLY A 316 31.23 -16.95 16.55
C GLY A 316 30.28 -17.05 15.34
N ASN A 317 28.98 -17.21 15.60
CA ASN A 317 28.00 -17.36 14.52
C ASN A 317 27.78 -16.05 13.78
N THR A 318 27.31 -16.17 12.55
CA THR A 318 26.94 -15.06 11.69
C THR A 318 25.44 -15.10 11.42
N VAL A 319 24.76 -13.98 11.63
CA VAL A 319 23.35 -13.80 11.27
C VAL A 319 23.26 -12.68 10.24
N TYR A 320 22.69 -12.95 9.07
CA TYR A 320 22.31 -11.93 8.09
C TYR A 320 20.82 -11.65 8.28
N GLY A 321 20.47 -10.45 8.73
CA GLY A 321 19.08 -10.04 8.92
C GLY A 321 18.76 -9.35 10.24
N LEU A 322 17.53 -9.53 10.69
CA LEU A 322 16.96 -8.93 11.88
C LEU A 322 16.98 -9.93 13.04
N VAL A 323 17.64 -9.59 14.14
CA VAL A 323 17.53 -10.31 15.41
C VAL A 323 16.61 -9.52 16.34
N TYR A 324 15.44 -10.06 16.67
CA TYR A 324 14.44 -9.40 17.49
C TYR A 324 14.23 -10.11 18.82
N PHE A 325 14.42 -9.39 19.93
CA PHE A 325 14.12 -9.84 21.28
C PHE A 325 12.85 -9.18 21.80
N GLU A 326 11.81 -9.98 22.05
CA GLU A 326 10.52 -9.46 22.51
C GLU A 326 10.45 -9.26 24.02
N LYS A 327 11.26 -10.00 24.79
CA LYS A 327 11.24 -9.89 26.25
C LYS A 327 11.82 -8.54 26.70
N THR A 328 11.01 -7.77 27.41
CA THR A 328 11.37 -6.42 27.87
C THR A 328 12.35 -6.43 29.04
N GLU A 329 12.24 -7.42 29.92
CA GLU A 329 13.06 -7.55 31.13
C GLU A 329 13.92 -8.82 31.07
N CYS A 330 15.08 -8.69 30.43
CA CYS A 330 16.06 -9.75 30.31
C CYS A 330 17.47 -9.16 30.23
N ASP A 331 18.45 -9.95 30.67
CA ASP A 331 19.85 -9.64 30.47
C ASP A 331 20.26 -10.10 29.06
N ASN A 332 20.66 -9.18 28.16
CA ASN A 332 21.26 -9.59 26.88
C ASN A 332 22.73 -9.97 27.15
N ASN A 333 22.90 -11.13 27.78
CA ASN A 333 24.21 -11.73 27.97
C ASN A 333 24.86 -11.87 26.59
N GLY A 334 26.07 -11.36 26.47
CA GLY A 334 26.68 -10.99 25.19
C GLY A 334 26.62 -11.96 24.03
N MET A 335 26.81 -11.44 22.82
CA MET A 335 26.77 -12.24 21.60
C MET A 335 28.08 -12.99 21.30
N GLY A 336 28.90 -13.34 22.29
CA GLY A 336 29.93 -14.40 22.18
C GLY A 336 30.80 -14.44 20.91
N ASN A 337 31.37 -13.30 20.48
CA ASN A 337 32.10 -13.07 19.23
C ASN A 337 31.30 -13.27 17.93
N GLY A 338 29.98 -13.29 18.01
CA GLY A 338 29.06 -13.37 16.89
C GLY A 338 29.03 -12.08 16.08
N THR A 339 28.64 -12.22 14.82
CA THR A 339 28.48 -11.11 13.88
C THR A 339 27.05 -11.05 13.38
N VAL A 340 26.45 -9.88 13.39
CA VAL A 340 25.13 -9.63 12.78
C VAL A 340 25.30 -8.64 11.63
N TYR A 341 24.98 -9.07 10.42
CA TYR A 341 24.84 -8.21 9.24
C TYR A 341 23.38 -7.80 9.15
N GLY A 342 23.04 -6.62 9.66
CA GLY A 342 21.67 -6.13 9.77
C GLY A 342 21.40 -5.43 11.09
N THR A 343 20.28 -5.80 11.73
CA THR A 343 19.72 -5.07 12.85
C THR A 343 19.48 -5.97 14.05
N VAL A 344 19.89 -5.52 15.24
CA VAL A 344 19.52 -6.11 16.52
C VAL A 344 18.49 -5.22 17.20
N ALA A 345 17.28 -5.73 17.33
CA ALA A 345 16.13 -5.05 17.89
C ALA A 345 15.75 -5.66 19.25
N LYS A 346 15.52 -4.82 20.26
CA LYS A 346 15.01 -5.27 21.56
C LYS A 346 13.84 -4.42 22.05
N ALA A 347 12.72 -5.09 22.32
CA ALA A 347 11.57 -4.51 23.00
C ALA A 347 11.95 -4.11 24.44
N GLY A 348 11.38 -3.01 24.93
CA GLY A 348 11.75 -2.43 26.22
C GLY A 348 13.18 -1.85 26.28
N ASP A 349 13.81 -1.98 27.46
CA ASP A 349 15.14 -1.43 27.74
C ASP A 349 16.27 -2.42 27.43
N MET A 350 17.34 -1.94 26.81
CA MET A 350 18.59 -2.69 26.63
C MET A 350 19.54 -2.42 27.80
N THR A 351 19.44 -3.22 28.88
CA THR A 351 20.12 -2.96 30.17
C THR A 351 21.47 -3.65 30.39
N LYS A 352 21.76 -4.70 29.61
CA LYS A 352 23.03 -5.41 29.63
C LYS A 352 23.32 -5.89 28.22
N LEU A 353 24.25 -5.25 27.54
CA LEU A 353 24.78 -5.68 26.25
C LEU A 353 26.28 -5.92 26.47
N THR A 354 26.63 -7.15 26.81
CA THR A 354 27.99 -7.52 27.26
C THR A 354 28.71 -8.36 26.21
N GLY A 355 29.98 -8.76 26.41
CA GLY A 355 30.73 -9.69 25.54
C GLY A 355 31.09 -9.15 24.14
N SER A 356 32.17 -9.59 23.52
CA SER A 356 32.55 -9.05 22.19
C SER A 356 31.55 -9.49 21.12
N PHE A 357 31.17 -8.58 20.22
CA PHE A 357 30.33 -8.87 19.06
C PHE A 357 30.47 -7.76 18.02
N THR A 358 30.07 -8.06 16.79
CA THR A 358 30.11 -7.10 15.69
C THR A 358 28.72 -6.97 15.10
N ILE A 359 28.20 -5.76 14.97
CA ILE A 359 26.96 -5.50 14.23
C ILE A 359 27.28 -4.57 13.07
N ILE A 360 27.09 -5.05 11.86
CA ILE A 360 27.29 -4.32 10.63
C ILE A 360 25.91 -4.00 10.10
N GLY A 361 25.51 -2.73 10.18
CA GLY A 361 24.26 -2.29 9.59
C GLY A 361 24.31 -2.52 8.09
N GLU A 362 23.26 -3.16 7.59
CA GLU A 362 23.04 -3.37 6.17
C GLU A 362 21.58 -3.08 5.85
N SER A 363 21.33 -2.75 4.59
CA SER A 363 19.96 -2.61 4.09
C SER A 363 19.40 -4.01 3.91
N LEU A 364 18.47 -4.42 4.76
CA LEU A 364 17.96 -5.79 4.74
C LEU A 364 16.80 -5.90 3.75
N GLU A 365 17.03 -6.55 2.63
CA GLU A 365 16.00 -6.82 1.64
C GLU A 365 15.33 -8.17 1.95
N PHE A 366 14.14 -8.14 2.55
CA PHE A 366 13.37 -9.36 2.85
C PHE A 366 12.51 -9.83 1.67
N GLY A 367 12.33 -8.97 0.67
CA GLY A 367 11.79 -9.35 -0.62
C GLY A 367 12.88 -10.03 -1.42
N GLY A 368 12.59 -11.21 -1.96
CA GLY A 368 13.48 -11.83 -2.94
C GLY A 368 13.49 -10.99 -4.21
N GLY A 369 14.26 -9.91 -4.23
CA GLY A 369 14.76 -9.27 -5.43
C GLY A 369 15.75 -10.20 -6.12
N GLY A 370 15.31 -11.42 -6.41
CA GLY A 370 16.03 -12.28 -7.32
C GLY A 370 16.15 -11.52 -8.63
N ASP A 371 17.36 -11.55 -9.19
CA ASP A 371 17.64 -11.20 -10.58
C ASP A 371 16.42 -11.48 -11.47
N GLU A 372 16.12 -10.58 -12.40
CA GLU A 372 15.01 -10.61 -13.36
C GLU A 372 14.91 -11.88 -14.25
N GLY A 373 15.60 -12.98 -13.92
CA GLY A 373 15.56 -14.27 -14.59
C GLY A 373 15.18 -15.41 -13.66
N GLN A 374 13.90 -15.79 -13.70
CA GLN A 374 13.38 -17.14 -13.38
C GLN A 374 13.38 -17.57 -11.90
N GLY A 375 12.28 -17.26 -11.20
CA GLY A 375 11.93 -17.99 -9.98
C GLY A 375 10.85 -17.27 -9.20
N SER A 376 9.60 -17.70 -9.39
CA SER A 376 8.42 -17.30 -8.61
C SER A 376 8.63 -17.48 -7.11
N GLY A 377 9.07 -16.43 -6.42
CA GLY A 377 8.93 -16.27 -4.97
C GLY A 377 7.50 -15.80 -4.64
N PRO A 378 6.95 -16.13 -3.45
CA PRO A 378 5.57 -15.85 -3.11
C PRO A 378 5.42 -14.35 -2.83
N THR A 379 5.02 -13.57 -3.83
CA THR A 379 4.46 -12.21 -3.68
C THR A 379 3.00 -12.27 -3.25
N GLY A 380 2.70 -13.23 -2.36
CA GLY A 380 1.45 -13.38 -1.68
C GLY A 380 1.17 -12.10 -0.88
N PRO A 381 0.09 -11.37 -1.14
CA PRO A 381 -0.75 -10.71 -0.12
C PRO A 381 -0.76 -11.18 1.36
N ASP A 382 -0.31 -12.38 1.68
CA ASP A 382 -0.02 -12.71 3.06
C ASP A 382 1.26 -12.03 3.59
N ASP A 383 1.94 -11.16 2.80
CA ASP A 383 3.11 -10.44 3.28
C ASP A 383 2.71 -9.36 4.30
N PRO A 384 3.08 -9.53 5.58
CA PRO A 384 2.67 -8.64 6.66
C PRO A 384 3.30 -7.23 6.56
N PHE A 385 4.29 -7.01 5.70
CA PHE A 385 5.05 -5.76 5.63
C PHE A 385 4.51 -4.75 4.61
N GLU A 386 3.20 -4.63 4.41
CA GLU A 386 2.68 -4.03 3.18
C GLU A 386 1.63 -2.88 3.39
N ILE A 387 2.07 -1.61 3.39
CA ILE A 387 1.30 -0.34 3.43
C ILE A 387 0.57 -0.11 2.11
N ILE A 388 -0.72 0.03 2.21
CA ILE A 388 -1.57 0.17 1.05
C ILE A 388 -1.46 1.56 0.40
N ARG A 389 -1.26 1.64 -0.92
CA ARG A 389 -1.29 2.90 -1.70
C ARG A 389 -2.28 2.80 -2.85
N PHE A 390 -3.09 3.83 -3.04
CA PHE A 390 -3.94 3.95 -4.22
C PHE A 390 -3.25 4.79 -5.30
N ALA A 391 -3.37 4.37 -6.55
CA ALA A 391 -2.94 5.10 -7.73
C ALA A 391 -4.03 4.99 -8.80
N GLU A 392 -4.49 6.12 -9.33
CA GLU A 392 -5.34 6.15 -10.51
C GLU A 392 -4.57 5.60 -11.70
N ILE A 393 -5.17 4.67 -12.47
CA ILE A 393 -4.54 4.11 -13.66
C ILE A 393 -4.61 5.15 -14.79
N PRO A 394 -3.47 5.68 -15.27
CA PRO A 394 -3.49 6.70 -16.31
C PRO A 394 -4.09 6.16 -17.61
N GLY A 395 -5.14 6.83 -18.12
CA GLY A 395 -5.83 6.42 -19.35
C GLY A 395 -7.01 5.47 -19.17
N SER A 396 -7.36 5.10 -17.94
CA SER A 396 -8.59 4.34 -17.62
C SER A 396 -9.87 5.16 -17.75
N TRP A 397 -9.75 6.47 -17.91
CA TRP A 397 -10.87 7.38 -18.10
C TRP A 397 -11.60 7.12 -19.42
N ALA A 398 -12.86 6.70 -19.35
CA ALA A 398 -13.74 6.67 -20.52
C ALA A 398 -15.14 7.22 -20.22
N ASP A 399 -15.66 7.99 -21.19
CA ASP A 399 -17.07 8.43 -21.26
C ASP A 399 -17.82 7.39 -22.11
N PHE A 400 -18.67 6.57 -21.49
CA PHE A 400 -19.59 5.73 -22.25
C PHE A 400 -20.81 6.56 -22.65
N GLN A 401 -21.15 6.50 -23.93
CA GLN A 401 -22.54 6.63 -24.36
C GLN A 401 -23.02 5.24 -24.78
N PRO A 402 -24.11 4.70 -24.22
CA PRO A 402 -24.79 3.58 -24.86
C PRO A 402 -25.29 3.94 -26.27
#